data_AF-A0A8K0PKD1-F1
#
_entry.id   AF-A0A8K0PKD1-F1
#
_cell.length_a   1.000
_cell.length_b   1.000
_cell.length_c   1.000
_cell.angle_alpha   90.00
_cell.angle_beta   90.00
_cell.angle_gamma   90.00
#
_symmetry.space_group_name_H-M   'P 1'
#
loop_
_entity.id
_entity.type
_entity.pdbx_description
1 polymer ?
#
loop_
_entity_poly.entity_id
_entity_poly.type
_entity_poly.pdbx_seq_one_letter_code
_entity_poly.pdbx_strand_id
1 'polypeptide(L)'
;MVSPRVMDFPRRGGGKKLILTIFSLSLLVVLLIRQRHASQEFLFQGDLFESLQVIDDCPTNNNNNNSTQLASQHGSNNNIPNTIHQVWKTKNVETYVTEFGPSHESWKGMFEPFGYTVKLWTDDDVLQLITTTYPWLLSTYLAYPYDIQRADLARLAIIHAEGGIYADLDVYPRNVTDTECVQRLGLQAVFAPTQTAHVGLSNHFFMAVQGSPFLLWALQEAKRRAVSPSMRVLLPYLRVLWTSGPLMVTGAARQYVWVNDAGVRLDVGVLDEEKYRRRVLGHATGRSWHGPDGVFLNLVADHPFKAVLVGVGALVLGLGVVFHVRRRFGLKRRHQLALGK
;
A
#
# COMPACT_ATOMS: atom_id res chain seq x y z
N MET A 1 -58.84 21.65 52.52
CA MET A 1 -57.93 20.69 51.87
C MET A 1 -58.52 20.29 50.52
N VAL A 2 -58.05 20.90 49.43
CA VAL A 2 -58.25 20.41 48.06
C VAL A 2 -56.92 20.63 47.34
N SER A 3 -56.27 19.55 46.91
CA SER A 3 -55.01 19.57 46.17
C SER A 3 -55.31 19.61 44.67
N PRO A 4 -54.62 20.43 43.85
CA PRO A 4 -54.83 20.45 42.41
C PRO A 4 -54.11 19.26 41.75
N ARG A 5 -54.84 18.48 40.94
CA ARG A 5 -54.27 17.46 40.06
C ARG A 5 -53.39 18.13 39.00
N VAL A 6 -52.11 17.79 39.02
CA VAL A 6 -51.16 18.07 37.94
C VAL A 6 -51.58 17.24 36.71
N MET A 7 -51.80 17.90 35.57
CA MET A 7 -51.94 17.22 34.28
C MET A 7 -50.56 16.69 33.85
N ASP A 8 -50.41 15.36 33.82
CA ASP A 8 -49.24 14.72 33.20
C ASP A 8 -49.39 14.72 31.67
N PHE A 9 -48.52 15.47 30.99
CA PHE A 9 -48.34 15.38 29.54
C PHE A 9 -47.55 14.09 29.19
N PRO A 10 -47.97 13.32 28.17
CA PRO A 10 -47.25 12.12 27.78
C PRO A 10 -45.87 12.48 27.22
N ARG A 11 -44.81 11.98 27.87
CA ARG A 11 -43.41 12.10 27.40
C ARG A 11 -43.28 11.50 25.99
N ARG A 12 -43.14 12.37 24.99
CA ARG A 12 -43.00 12.10 23.56
C ARG A 12 -41.63 11.43 23.24
N GLY A 13 -41.48 10.15 23.59
CA GLY A 13 -40.25 9.37 23.37
C GLY A 13 -39.97 8.96 21.91
N GLY A 14 -40.94 9.15 21.00
CA GLY A 14 -40.80 8.81 19.58
C GLY A 14 -39.95 9.82 18.76
N GLY A 15 -39.98 11.10 19.11
CA GLY A 15 -39.26 12.16 18.39
C GLY A 15 -37.74 12.00 18.50
N LYS A 16 -37.23 11.62 19.67
CA LYS A 16 -35.79 11.39 19.89
C LYS A 16 -35.25 10.23 19.06
N LYS A 17 -36.03 9.15 18.89
CA LYS A 17 -35.63 7.99 18.07
C LYS A 17 -35.64 8.31 16.58
N LEU A 18 -36.65 9.06 16.10
CA LEU A 18 -36.75 9.51 14.71
C LEU A 18 -35.59 10.45 14.33
N ILE A 19 -35.27 11.40 15.22
CA ILE A 19 -34.13 12.33 15.05
C ILE A 19 -32.82 11.55 15.03
N LEU A 20 -32.63 10.56 15.93
CA LEU A 20 -31.43 9.72 15.92
C LEU A 20 -31.28 8.97 14.60
N THR A 21 -32.35 8.33 14.11
CA THR A 21 -32.31 7.60 12.84
C THR A 21 -32.05 8.50 11.64
N ILE A 22 -32.64 9.70 11.59
CA ILE A 22 -32.40 10.67 10.50
C ILE A 22 -30.93 11.12 10.54
N PHE A 23 -30.39 11.40 11.73
CA PHE A 23 -28.99 11.77 11.89
C PHE A 23 -28.05 10.62 11.50
N SER A 24 -28.36 9.38 11.90
CA SER A 24 -27.58 8.19 11.50
C SER A 24 -27.63 7.95 9.98
N LEU A 25 -28.79 8.11 9.34
CA LEU A 25 -28.96 7.93 7.90
C LEU A 25 -28.24 9.04 7.12
N SER A 26 -28.34 10.29 7.60
CA SER A 26 -27.62 11.44 7.03
C SER A 26 -26.11 11.28 7.15
N LEU A 27 -25.61 10.83 8.31
CA LEU A 27 -24.21 10.51 8.52
C LEU A 27 -23.75 9.38 7.58
N LEU A 28 -24.56 8.33 7.41
CA LEU A 28 -24.27 7.23 6.48
C LEU A 28 -24.20 7.71 5.04
N VAL A 29 -25.13 8.57 4.59
CA VAL A 29 -25.11 9.16 3.24
C VAL A 29 -23.89 10.05 3.03
N VAL A 30 -23.52 10.88 4.01
CA VAL A 30 -22.29 11.69 3.95
C VAL A 30 -21.04 10.81 3.88
N LEU A 31 -21.00 9.71 4.64
CA LEU A 31 -19.92 8.73 4.59
C LEU A 31 -19.84 8.03 3.22
N LEU A 32 -20.97 7.63 2.64
CA LEU A 32 -21.04 6.98 1.32
C LEU A 32 -20.63 7.92 0.19
N ILE A 33 -21.07 9.18 0.20
CA ILE A 33 -20.66 10.19 -0.79
C ILE A 33 -19.16 10.47 -0.67
N ARG A 34 -18.64 10.59 0.56
CA ARG A 34 -17.19 10.74 0.81
C ARG A 34 -16.38 9.53 0.31
N GLN A 35 -16.87 8.32 0.58
CA GLN A 35 -16.23 7.10 0.13
C GLN A 35 -16.24 6.98 -1.39
N ARG A 36 -17.32 7.42 -2.06
CA ARG A 36 -17.41 7.45 -3.53
C ARG A 36 -16.37 8.39 -4.14
N HIS A 37 -16.17 9.58 -3.57
CA HIS A 37 -15.17 10.52 -4.06
C HIS A 37 -13.75 9.98 -3.86
N ALA A 38 -13.47 9.38 -2.70
CA ALA A 38 -12.19 8.71 -2.47
C ALA A 38 -12.01 7.56 -3.46
N SER A 39 -13.01 6.69 -3.65
CA SER A 39 -12.92 5.54 -4.55
C SER A 39 -12.81 5.90 -6.03
N GLN A 40 -13.32 7.06 -6.47
CA GLN A 40 -13.10 7.52 -7.84
C GLN A 40 -11.61 7.73 -8.13
N GLU A 41 -10.85 8.28 -7.17
CA GLU A 41 -9.39 8.41 -7.27
C GLU A 41 -8.68 7.03 -7.35
N PHE A 42 -9.26 5.98 -6.76
CA PHE A 42 -8.77 4.60 -6.90
C PHE A 42 -9.16 3.96 -8.25
N LEU A 43 -10.34 4.27 -8.80
CA LEU A 43 -10.92 3.61 -9.97
C LEU A 43 -10.42 4.16 -11.32
N PHE A 44 -9.93 5.41 -11.37
CA PHE A 44 -9.40 6.02 -12.61
C PHE A 44 -7.94 5.66 -12.91
N GLN A 45 -7.44 4.55 -12.38
CA GLN A 45 -6.10 4.04 -12.62
C GLN A 45 -6.06 3.17 -13.90
N GLY A 46 -6.20 3.79 -15.08
CA GLY A 46 -6.03 3.14 -16.41
C GLY A 46 -4.58 2.73 -16.74
N ASP A 47 -4.34 2.06 -17.86
CA ASP A 47 -3.11 1.28 -18.13
C ASP A 47 -1.79 2.08 -18.08
N LEU A 48 -1.01 1.88 -17.01
CA LEU A 48 0.35 2.45 -16.82
C LEU A 48 1.37 1.85 -17.80
N PHE A 49 1.10 0.64 -18.30
CA PHE A 49 2.05 -0.20 -19.03
C PHE A 49 2.32 0.24 -20.47
N GLU A 50 1.46 1.07 -21.07
CA GLU A 50 1.76 1.62 -22.41
C GLU A 50 3.00 2.53 -22.40
N SER A 51 3.38 3.04 -21.22
CA SER A 51 4.44 4.04 -21.04
C SER A 51 5.69 3.54 -20.30
N LEU A 52 5.62 2.39 -19.63
CA LEU A 52 6.74 1.82 -18.87
C LEU A 52 7.39 0.66 -19.62
N GLN A 53 8.72 0.56 -19.51
CA GLN A 53 9.44 -0.58 -20.05
C GLN A 53 9.19 -1.83 -19.19
N VAL A 54 8.55 -2.85 -19.79
CA VAL A 54 8.44 -4.18 -19.19
C VAL A 54 9.73 -4.95 -19.43
N ILE A 55 10.28 -5.52 -18.36
CA ILE A 55 11.51 -6.33 -18.38
C ILE A 55 11.10 -7.79 -18.20
N ASP A 56 11.03 -8.51 -19.32
CA ASP A 56 10.63 -9.92 -19.39
C ASP A 56 11.80 -10.88 -19.58
N ASP A 57 12.93 -10.39 -20.10
CA ASP A 57 14.17 -11.12 -20.17
C ASP A 57 15.41 -10.22 -20.09
N CYS A 58 16.53 -10.87 -19.82
CA CYS A 58 17.84 -10.25 -19.96
C CYS A 58 18.34 -10.44 -21.39
N PRO A 59 18.69 -9.35 -22.11
CA PRO A 59 19.28 -9.49 -23.43
C PRO A 59 20.59 -10.27 -23.29
N THR A 60 20.56 -11.55 -23.69
CA THR A 60 21.78 -12.33 -23.84
C THR A 60 22.59 -11.67 -24.94
N ASN A 61 23.86 -11.40 -24.66
CA ASN A 61 24.77 -10.72 -25.57
C ASN A 61 25.15 -11.66 -26.73
N ASN A 62 24.16 -11.97 -27.58
CA ASN A 62 24.28 -12.70 -28.82
C ASN A 62 23.78 -11.77 -29.93
N ASN A 63 24.58 -10.76 -30.24
CA ASN A 63 24.84 -10.36 -31.62
C ASN A 63 25.95 -9.32 -31.65
N ASN A 64 27.06 -9.75 -32.24
CA ASN A 64 28.13 -8.90 -32.70
C ASN A 64 27.56 -7.77 -33.57
N ASN A 65 28.15 -6.58 -33.38
CA ASN A 65 28.07 -5.41 -34.25
C ASN A 65 26.75 -4.65 -34.19
N ASN A 66 26.66 -3.72 -33.21
CA ASN A 66 26.04 -2.38 -33.28
C ASN A 66 25.56 -1.86 -31.90
N SER A 67 25.86 -2.55 -30.80
CA SER A 67 25.51 -2.11 -29.43
C SER A 67 26.45 -1.06 -28.83
N THR A 68 27.57 -0.72 -29.49
CA THR A 68 28.50 0.31 -29.04
C THR A 68 28.08 1.77 -29.34
N GLN A 69 26.91 2.00 -29.92
CA GLN A 69 26.43 3.36 -30.24
C GLN A 69 25.20 3.85 -29.46
N LEU A 70 24.58 3.04 -28.59
CA LEU A 70 23.45 3.52 -27.77
C LEU A 70 23.84 3.86 -26.32
N ALA A 71 25.06 3.54 -25.89
CA ALA A 71 25.54 3.78 -24.52
C ALA A 71 26.41 5.06 -24.36
N SER A 72 26.49 5.92 -25.39
CA SER A 72 27.49 7.01 -25.43
C SER A 72 26.92 8.41 -25.72
N GLN A 73 25.66 8.69 -25.34
CA GLN A 73 25.07 10.03 -25.52
C GLN A 73 24.47 10.69 -24.26
N HIS A 74 24.47 10.05 -23.08
CA HIS A 74 24.18 10.74 -21.82
C HIS A 74 25.18 10.36 -20.73
N GLY A 75 26.07 11.30 -20.39
CA GLY A 75 27.12 11.15 -19.37
C GLY A 75 26.60 11.24 -17.93
N SER A 76 25.62 10.43 -17.54
CA SER A 76 25.33 10.14 -16.15
C SER A 76 25.73 8.70 -15.85
N ASN A 77 26.50 8.48 -14.78
CA ASN A 77 26.73 7.15 -14.23
C ASN A 77 25.38 6.60 -13.73
N ASN A 78 24.53 6.10 -14.63
CA ASN A 78 23.26 5.42 -14.32
C ASN A 78 23.51 4.01 -13.77
N ASN A 79 24.47 3.87 -12.86
CA ASN A 79 24.77 2.59 -12.23
C ASN A 79 24.03 2.53 -10.90
N ILE A 80 23.16 1.54 -10.76
CA ILE A 80 22.50 1.21 -9.50
C ILE A 80 23.58 0.62 -8.56
N PRO A 81 23.84 1.19 -7.38
CA PRO A 81 24.86 0.70 -6.45
C PRO A 81 24.68 -0.77 -6.03
N ASN A 82 25.79 -1.48 -5.77
CA ASN A 82 25.80 -2.85 -5.22
C ASN A 82 25.51 -2.87 -3.70
N THR A 83 24.50 -2.12 -3.27
CA THR A 83 24.04 -2.12 -1.88
C THR A 83 22.60 -2.59 -1.84
N ILE A 84 22.32 -3.55 -0.96
CA ILE A 84 20.98 -4.08 -0.72
C ILE A 84 20.51 -3.54 0.62
N HIS A 85 19.29 -3.02 0.66
CA HIS A 85 18.71 -2.35 1.81
C HIS A 85 17.45 -3.08 2.25
N GLN A 86 17.37 -3.34 3.54
CA GLN A 86 16.16 -3.83 4.19
C GLN A 86 15.87 -2.97 5.41
N VAL A 87 14.60 -2.89 5.80
CA VAL A 87 14.15 -2.09 6.95
C VAL A 87 13.51 -3.01 7.98
N TRP A 88 13.86 -2.82 9.24
CA TRP A 88 13.18 -3.44 10.36
C TRP A 88 13.23 -2.55 11.59
N LYS A 89 12.34 -2.80 12.56
CA LYS A 89 12.25 -1.97 13.77
C LYS A 89 13.58 -1.87 14.52
N THR A 90 14.30 -2.99 14.61
CA THR A 90 15.56 -3.12 15.36
C THR A 90 16.56 -3.96 14.57
N LYS A 91 17.80 -4.08 15.08
CA LYS A 91 18.81 -4.99 14.50
C LYS A 91 18.44 -6.48 14.66
N ASN A 92 17.50 -6.83 15.55
CA ASN A 92 17.04 -8.20 15.70
C ASN A 92 15.88 -8.51 14.72
N VAL A 93 16.23 -9.05 13.56
CA VAL A 93 15.27 -9.44 12.52
C VAL A 93 14.43 -10.66 12.88
N GLU A 94 14.82 -11.49 13.86
CA GLU A 94 14.05 -12.68 14.27
C GLU A 94 12.69 -12.34 14.87
N THR A 95 12.51 -11.10 15.30
CA THR A 95 11.20 -10.57 15.73
C THR A 95 10.21 -10.38 14.58
N TYR A 96 10.67 -10.47 13.32
CA TYR A 96 9.82 -10.51 12.14
C TYR A 96 9.33 -11.95 11.91
N VAL A 97 8.05 -12.18 12.20
CA VAL A 97 7.43 -13.51 12.10
C VAL A 97 6.71 -13.66 10.76
N THR A 98 7.23 -14.57 9.92
CA THR A 98 6.59 -15.05 8.70
C THR A 98 6.72 -16.58 8.63
N GLU A 99 5.99 -17.20 7.70
CA GLU A 99 6.05 -18.66 7.47
C GLU A 99 7.48 -19.16 7.19
N PHE A 100 8.32 -18.33 6.56
CA PHE A 100 9.66 -18.69 6.10
C PHE A 100 10.79 -17.92 6.80
N GLY A 101 10.49 -17.12 7.83
CA GLY A 101 11.45 -16.27 8.55
C GLY A 101 11.96 -15.07 7.74
N PRO A 102 12.72 -14.14 8.34
CA PRO A 102 13.26 -12.97 7.64
C PRO A 102 14.34 -13.36 6.61
N SER A 103 14.32 -12.75 5.43
CA SER A 103 15.22 -13.05 4.31
C SER A 103 16.63 -12.44 4.44
N HIS A 104 16.95 -11.77 5.54
CA HIS A 104 18.17 -10.98 5.69
C HIS A 104 19.47 -11.78 5.48
N GLU A 105 19.58 -12.92 6.15
CA GLU A 105 20.76 -13.78 5.99
C GLU A 105 20.79 -14.47 4.62
N SER A 106 19.64 -14.66 3.96
CA SER A 106 19.60 -15.16 2.58
C SER A 106 20.20 -14.14 1.60
N TRP A 107 19.89 -12.86 1.75
CA TRP A 107 20.51 -11.78 0.95
C TRP A 107 22.00 -11.70 1.19
N LYS A 108 22.44 -11.69 2.45
CA LYS A 108 23.88 -11.65 2.80
C LYS A 108 24.64 -12.83 2.22
N GLY A 109 24.21 -14.05 2.53
CA GLY A 109 24.89 -15.27 2.09
C GLY A 109 24.94 -15.42 0.57
N MET A 110 23.95 -14.90 -0.16
CA MET A 110 23.91 -14.97 -1.62
C MET A 110 24.70 -13.85 -2.31
N PHE A 111 24.69 -12.61 -1.81
CA PHE A 111 25.22 -11.43 -2.53
C PHE A 111 26.56 -10.90 -2.00
N GLU A 112 26.88 -11.03 -0.72
CA GLU A 112 28.19 -10.57 -0.19
C GLU A 112 29.39 -11.23 -0.89
N PRO A 113 29.37 -12.54 -1.26
CA PRO A 113 30.45 -13.15 -2.05
C PRO A 113 30.68 -12.51 -3.42
N PHE A 114 29.69 -11.79 -3.95
CA PHE A 114 29.74 -11.07 -5.23
C PHE A 114 30.06 -9.57 -5.05
N GLY A 115 30.51 -9.16 -3.85
CA GLY A 115 30.95 -7.78 -3.58
C GLY A 115 29.81 -6.79 -3.30
N TYR A 116 28.64 -7.29 -2.92
CA TYR A 116 27.55 -6.43 -2.45
C TYR A 116 27.67 -6.16 -0.95
N THR A 117 27.10 -5.03 -0.51
CA THR A 117 26.88 -4.74 0.91
C THR A 117 25.39 -4.88 1.23
N VAL A 118 25.03 -5.68 2.22
CA VAL A 118 23.63 -5.77 2.69
C VAL A 118 23.48 -4.99 3.99
N LYS A 119 22.59 -3.99 3.98
CA LYS A 119 22.34 -3.07 5.10
C LYS A 119 20.95 -3.28 5.68
N LEU A 120 20.89 -3.35 7.01
CA LEU A 120 19.64 -3.30 7.77
C LEU A 120 19.46 -1.94 8.43
N TRP A 121 18.40 -1.25 8.07
CA TRP A 121 18.00 0.04 8.62
C TRP A 121 17.02 -0.15 9.77
N THR A 122 17.33 0.41 10.94
CA THR A 122 16.41 0.48 12.08
C THR A 122 15.48 1.67 12.00
N ASP A 123 14.44 1.69 12.84
CA ASP A 123 13.58 2.87 12.98
C ASP A 123 14.40 4.12 13.35
N ASP A 124 15.45 3.97 14.16
CA ASP A 124 16.37 5.06 14.53
C ASP A 124 17.22 5.52 13.35
N ASP A 125 17.78 4.57 12.58
CA ASP A 125 18.58 4.88 11.37
C ASP A 125 17.72 5.66 10.35
N VAL A 126 16.47 5.23 10.16
CA VAL A 126 15.50 5.88 9.27
C VAL A 126 15.12 7.26 9.80
N LEU A 127 14.82 7.40 11.08
CA LEU A 127 14.47 8.70 11.67
C LEU A 127 15.63 9.69 11.51
N GLN A 128 16.88 9.23 11.71
CA GLN A 128 18.07 10.05 11.47
C GLN A 128 18.13 10.48 10.00
N LEU A 129 17.99 9.56 9.04
CA LEU A 129 17.99 9.87 7.61
C LEU A 129 16.92 10.91 7.24
N ILE A 130 15.68 10.73 7.72
CA ILE A 130 14.60 11.66 7.44
C ILE A 130 14.88 13.03 8.07
N THR A 131 15.40 13.07 9.30
CA THR A 131 15.68 14.33 10.01
C THR A 131 16.80 15.12 9.33
N THR A 132 17.84 14.45 8.84
CA THR A 132 19.03 15.10 8.27
C THR A 132 18.90 15.37 6.77
N THR A 133 18.46 14.39 5.99
CA THR A 133 18.44 14.47 4.52
C THR A 133 17.09 14.95 3.98
N TYR A 134 15.99 14.63 4.66
CA TYR A 134 14.64 14.98 4.22
C TYR A 134 13.81 15.71 5.28
N PRO A 135 14.30 16.81 5.88
CA PRO A 135 13.59 17.49 6.97
C PRO A 135 12.18 17.95 6.56
N TRP A 136 11.94 18.18 5.27
CA TRP A 136 10.64 18.51 4.70
C TRP A 136 9.62 17.35 4.75
N LEU A 137 10.06 16.10 4.95
CA LEU A 137 9.21 14.91 5.17
C LEU A 137 8.98 14.60 6.65
N LEU A 138 9.77 15.16 7.58
CA LEU A 138 9.76 14.76 8.98
C LEU A 138 8.36 14.85 9.61
N SER A 139 7.65 15.95 9.40
CA SER A 139 6.29 16.12 9.91
C SER A 139 5.33 15.06 9.36
N THR A 140 5.49 14.67 8.10
CA THR A 140 4.69 13.62 7.47
C THR A 140 5.02 12.25 8.06
N TYR A 141 6.32 11.94 8.19
CA TYR A 141 6.79 10.68 8.75
C TYR A 141 6.29 10.46 10.18
N LEU A 142 6.36 11.49 11.03
CA LEU A 142 5.88 11.45 12.41
C LEU A 142 4.35 11.40 12.49
N ALA A 143 3.64 12.01 11.54
CA ALA A 143 2.17 12.06 11.52
C ALA A 143 1.52 10.76 11.00
N TYR A 144 2.27 9.85 10.37
CA TYR A 144 1.69 8.61 9.88
C TYR A 144 1.14 7.75 11.03
N PRO A 145 -0.14 7.32 10.99
CA PRO A 145 -0.72 6.54 12.08
C PRO A 145 -0.21 5.09 12.14
N TYR A 146 0.31 4.52 11.05
CA TYR A 146 0.72 3.12 10.98
C TYR A 146 2.22 2.97 10.72
N ASP A 147 2.86 2.04 11.43
CA ASP A 147 4.29 1.69 11.24
C ASP A 147 4.62 1.37 9.78
N ILE A 148 3.73 0.64 9.10
CA ILE A 148 3.92 0.28 7.69
C ILE A 148 4.01 1.50 6.77
N GLN A 149 3.30 2.60 7.06
CA GLN A 149 3.41 3.81 6.24
C GLN A 149 4.77 4.49 6.41
N ARG A 150 5.33 4.43 7.63
CA ARG A 150 6.71 4.86 7.88
C ARG A 150 7.70 3.98 7.12
N ALA A 151 7.55 2.66 7.19
CA ALA A 151 8.40 1.73 6.44
C ALA A 151 8.31 1.90 4.91
N ASP A 152 7.10 2.13 4.39
CA ASP A 152 6.83 2.44 2.98
C ASP A 152 7.52 3.74 2.53
N LEU A 153 7.54 4.78 3.36
CA LEU A 153 8.26 6.01 3.06
C LEU A 153 9.78 5.81 3.20
N ALA A 154 10.20 5.08 4.22
CA ALA A 154 11.60 4.80 4.54
C ALA A 154 12.32 4.13 3.38
N ARG A 155 11.74 3.07 2.79
CA ARG A 155 12.36 2.37 1.66
C ARG A 155 12.62 3.28 0.46
N LEU A 156 11.69 4.18 0.13
CA LEU A 156 11.86 5.15 -0.95
C LEU A 156 12.95 6.19 -0.61
N ALA A 157 12.96 6.68 0.64
CA ALA A 157 13.93 7.66 1.10
C ALA A 157 15.36 7.10 1.16
N ILE A 158 15.51 5.85 1.61
CA ILE A 158 16.78 5.12 1.66
C ILE A 158 17.35 4.96 0.25
N ILE A 159 16.56 4.42 -0.68
CA ILE A 159 17.06 4.19 -2.05
C ILE A 159 17.27 5.52 -2.81
N HIS A 160 16.48 6.55 -2.54
CA HIS A 160 16.80 7.87 -3.09
C HIS A 160 18.14 8.39 -2.53
N ALA A 161 18.40 8.20 -1.23
CA ALA A 161 19.60 8.72 -0.57
C ALA A 161 20.88 7.97 -0.94
N GLU A 162 20.83 6.64 -1.03
CA GLU A 162 22.01 5.78 -1.23
C GLU A 162 22.03 5.06 -2.58
N GLY A 163 20.93 5.07 -3.34
CA GLY A 163 20.73 4.17 -4.48
C GLY A 163 20.59 2.72 -4.02
N GLY A 164 20.71 1.79 -4.96
CA GLY A 164 20.86 0.37 -4.70
C GLY A 164 19.56 -0.40 -4.87
N ILE A 165 19.46 -1.52 -4.17
CA ILE A 165 18.35 -2.48 -4.24
C ILE A 165 17.63 -2.47 -2.89
N TYR A 166 16.31 -2.32 -2.89
CA TYR A 166 15.47 -2.55 -1.72
C TYR A 166 14.74 -3.88 -1.84
N ALA A 167 14.64 -4.60 -0.72
CA ALA A 167 13.82 -5.80 -0.60
C ALA A 167 13.19 -5.89 0.80
N ASP A 168 11.89 -6.16 0.88
CA ASP A 168 11.25 -6.48 2.16
C ASP A 168 11.84 -7.75 2.79
N LEU A 169 11.66 -7.93 4.10
CA LEU A 169 12.16 -9.11 4.84
C LEU A 169 11.44 -10.42 4.46
N ASP A 170 10.36 -10.35 3.69
CA ASP A 170 9.65 -11.50 3.12
C ASP A 170 9.94 -11.70 1.61
N VAL A 171 10.88 -10.93 1.06
CA VAL A 171 11.41 -11.08 -0.30
C VAL A 171 12.75 -11.80 -0.22
N TYR A 172 12.85 -12.96 -0.86
CA TYR A 172 14.04 -13.82 -0.86
C TYR A 172 14.77 -13.71 -2.19
N PRO A 173 16.11 -13.65 -2.18
CA PRO A 173 16.88 -13.69 -3.40
C PRO A 173 16.83 -15.09 -4.02
N ARG A 174 16.83 -15.17 -5.35
CA ARG A 174 16.92 -16.46 -6.07
C ARG A 174 18.14 -16.59 -6.96
N ASN A 175 18.51 -15.53 -7.67
CA ASN A 175 19.62 -15.57 -8.61
C ASN A 175 20.36 -14.23 -8.68
N VAL A 176 21.65 -14.26 -8.35
CA VAL A 176 22.54 -13.08 -8.42
C VAL A 176 22.71 -12.61 -9.87
N THR A 177 22.89 -13.52 -10.82
CA THR A 177 23.13 -13.20 -12.24
C THR A 177 21.94 -12.48 -12.86
N ASP A 178 20.73 -12.95 -12.58
CA ASP A 178 19.51 -12.29 -13.06
C ASP A 178 19.34 -10.91 -12.40
N THR A 179 19.62 -10.81 -11.09
CA THR A 179 19.57 -9.51 -10.38
C THR A 179 20.59 -8.51 -10.93
N GLU A 180 21.83 -8.93 -11.15
CA GLU A 180 22.90 -8.12 -11.74
C GLU A 180 22.54 -7.64 -13.14
N CYS A 181 21.88 -8.49 -13.93
CA CYS A 181 21.47 -8.10 -15.25
C CYS A 181 20.45 -6.95 -15.22
N VAL A 182 19.39 -7.05 -14.39
CA VAL A 182 18.41 -5.97 -14.23
C VAL A 182 19.08 -4.68 -13.79
N GLN A 183 20.00 -4.79 -12.82
CA GLN A 183 20.75 -3.66 -12.28
C GLN A 183 21.57 -2.93 -13.36
N ARG A 184 22.01 -3.65 -14.40
CA ARG A 184 22.88 -3.14 -15.48
C ARG A 184 22.13 -2.78 -16.77
N LEU A 185 20.79 -2.76 -16.76
CA LEU A 185 19.99 -2.34 -17.92
C LEU A 185 20.11 -0.84 -18.25
N GLY A 186 20.78 -0.05 -17.40
CA GLY A 186 20.95 1.40 -17.59
C GLY A 186 19.73 2.23 -17.19
N LEU A 187 18.75 1.60 -16.52
CA LEU A 187 17.54 2.25 -16.03
C LEU A 187 17.80 3.01 -14.72
N GLN A 188 17.13 4.14 -14.55
CA GLN A 188 17.17 4.95 -13.33
C GLN A 188 16.44 4.27 -12.18
N ALA A 189 15.35 3.53 -12.45
CA ALA A 189 14.67 2.74 -11.45
C ALA A 189 13.96 1.52 -12.07
N VAL A 190 13.90 0.41 -11.33
CA VAL A 190 13.19 -0.80 -11.72
C VAL A 190 12.37 -1.32 -10.54
N PHE A 191 11.09 -1.57 -10.74
CA PHE A 191 10.16 -2.01 -9.70
C PHE A 191 9.61 -3.41 -9.97
N ALA A 192 9.30 -4.15 -8.90
CA ALA A 192 8.45 -5.32 -9.02
C ALA A 192 6.99 -4.91 -9.31
N PRO A 193 6.22 -5.74 -10.04
CA PRO A 193 4.81 -5.48 -10.29
C PRO A 193 3.95 -5.78 -9.03
N THR A 194 2.77 -5.17 -8.96
CA THR A 194 1.75 -5.54 -7.95
C THR A 194 1.11 -6.88 -8.26
N GLN A 195 0.85 -7.71 -7.25
CA GLN A 195 0.28 -9.07 -7.41
C GLN A 195 -1.15 -9.13 -7.95
N THR A 196 -1.93 -8.06 -7.77
CA THR A 196 -3.39 -8.06 -8.01
C THR A 196 -3.79 -7.26 -9.24
N ALA A 197 -2.85 -6.52 -9.81
CA ALA A 197 -3.07 -5.73 -11.00
C ALA A 197 -1.79 -5.81 -11.81
N HIS A 198 -1.88 -6.37 -13.01
CA HIS A 198 -0.87 -6.31 -14.07
C HIS A 198 -0.55 -4.86 -14.52
N VAL A 199 -0.87 -3.85 -13.69
CA VAL A 199 -0.97 -2.42 -14.01
C VAL A 199 -0.34 -1.53 -12.92
N GLY A 200 0.34 -2.10 -11.91
CA GLY A 200 0.88 -1.34 -10.76
C GLY A 200 2.35 -1.61 -10.44
N LEU A 201 3.01 -0.59 -9.89
CA LEU A 201 4.35 -0.70 -9.30
C LEU A 201 4.21 -1.05 -7.82
N SER A 202 4.85 -2.15 -7.43
CA SER A 202 4.97 -2.53 -6.03
C SER A 202 6.18 -1.87 -5.40
N ASN A 203 6.08 -1.60 -4.09
CA ASN A 203 7.18 -1.10 -3.29
C ASN A 203 7.76 -2.16 -2.33
N HIS A 204 7.52 -3.46 -2.55
CA HIS A 204 8.17 -4.54 -1.78
C HIS A 204 9.58 -4.88 -2.28
N PHE A 205 9.85 -4.61 -3.56
CA PHE A 205 11.16 -4.77 -4.19
C PHE A 205 11.30 -3.76 -5.32
N PHE A 206 12.41 -3.05 -5.32
CA PHE A 206 12.79 -2.16 -6.41
C PHE A 206 14.27 -1.82 -6.30
N MET A 207 14.82 -1.27 -7.36
CA MET A 207 16.19 -0.78 -7.38
C MET A 207 16.26 0.54 -8.12
N ALA A 208 17.16 1.43 -7.74
CA ALA A 208 17.32 2.71 -8.41
C ALA A 208 18.71 3.30 -8.24
N VAL A 209 19.04 4.24 -9.13
CA VAL A 209 20.24 5.08 -8.99
C VAL A 209 20.08 6.03 -7.80
N GLN A 210 21.21 6.39 -7.18
CA GLN A 210 21.21 7.41 -6.14
C GLN A 210 20.68 8.73 -6.69
N GLY A 211 19.81 9.41 -5.95
CA GLY A 211 19.21 10.67 -6.37
C GLY A 211 18.21 10.54 -7.53
N SER A 212 17.64 9.34 -7.75
CA SER A 212 16.64 9.10 -8.80
C SER A 212 15.53 10.17 -8.79
N PRO A 213 15.35 10.95 -9.88
CA PRO A 213 14.32 11.98 -9.97
C PRO A 213 12.90 11.42 -9.75
N PHE A 214 12.66 10.18 -10.21
CA PHE A 214 11.39 9.51 -9.96
C PHE A 214 11.16 9.24 -8.46
N LEU A 215 12.17 8.77 -7.73
CA LEU A 215 12.01 8.53 -6.29
C LEU A 215 11.78 9.83 -5.52
N LEU A 216 12.45 10.92 -5.91
CA LEU A 216 12.18 12.24 -5.33
C LEU A 216 10.72 12.66 -5.56
N TRP A 217 10.21 12.48 -6.78
CA TRP A 217 8.81 12.71 -7.13
C TRP A 217 7.87 11.85 -6.29
N ALA A 218 8.16 10.57 -6.12
CA ALA A 218 7.36 9.66 -5.30
C ALA A 218 7.32 10.10 -3.82
N LEU A 219 8.44 10.57 -3.26
CA LEU A 219 8.48 11.12 -1.89
C LEU A 219 7.63 12.38 -1.76
N GLN A 220 7.64 13.26 -2.76
CA GLN A 220 6.79 14.46 -2.79
C GLN A 220 5.31 14.08 -2.88
N GLU A 221 4.97 13.08 -3.70
CA GLU A 221 3.61 12.58 -3.82
C GLU A 221 3.12 11.94 -2.52
N ALA A 222 3.97 11.16 -1.83
CA ALA A 222 3.65 10.62 -0.51
C ALA A 222 3.30 11.74 0.48
N LYS A 223 4.11 12.81 0.53
CA LYS A 223 3.80 14.00 1.34
C LYS A 223 2.48 14.65 0.96
N ARG A 224 2.22 14.85 -0.34
CA ARG A 224 0.97 15.45 -0.85
C ARG A 224 -0.25 14.63 -0.42
N ARG A 225 -0.18 13.30 -0.51
CA ARG A 225 -1.29 12.41 -0.12
C ARG A 225 -1.48 12.33 1.39
N ALA A 226 -0.42 12.45 2.18
CA ALA A 226 -0.48 12.45 3.64
C ALA A 226 -1.19 13.69 4.21
N VAL A 227 -1.15 14.84 3.52
CA VAL A 227 -1.86 16.07 3.93
C VAL A 227 -3.24 16.22 3.30
N SER A 228 -3.57 15.40 2.30
CA SER A 228 -4.85 15.47 1.60
C SER A 228 -6.02 15.06 2.50
N PRO A 229 -7.22 15.66 2.36
CA PRO A 229 -8.46 15.19 3.00
C PRO A 229 -8.79 13.72 2.75
N SER A 230 -8.13 13.06 1.77
CA SER A 230 -8.14 11.61 1.56
C SER A 230 -7.56 10.80 2.74
N MET A 231 -6.89 11.44 3.72
CA MET A 231 -6.63 10.86 5.05
C MET A 231 -7.92 10.41 5.78
N ARG A 232 -9.10 10.71 5.24
CA ARG A 232 -10.41 10.23 5.70
C ARG A 232 -10.88 8.94 5.02
N VAL A 233 -10.03 8.23 4.25
CA VAL A 233 -10.31 6.85 3.84
C VAL A 233 -10.55 6.04 5.11
N LEU A 234 -11.77 5.51 5.27
CA LEU A 234 -12.23 4.92 6.53
C LEU A 234 -11.52 3.60 6.84
N LEU A 235 -11.04 2.90 5.81
CA LEU A 235 -10.38 1.60 5.93
C LEU A 235 -8.86 1.78 6.05
N PRO A 236 -8.24 1.45 7.21
CA PRO A 236 -6.79 1.49 7.43
C PRO A 236 -5.97 0.91 6.27
N TYR A 237 -6.35 -0.26 5.76
CA TYR A 237 -5.63 -0.97 4.70
C TYR A 237 -5.55 -0.15 3.41
N LEU A 238 -6.69 0.37 2.93
CA LEU A 238 -6.73 1.22 1.73
C LEU A 238 -6.00 2.54 1.96
N ARG A 239 -6.04 3.07 3.18
CA ARG A 239 -5.30 4.29 3.53
C ARG A 239 -3.80 4.06 3.36
N VAL A 240 -3.25 2.96 3.89
CA VAL A 240 -1.83 2.60 3.72
C VAL A 240 -1.47 2.49 2.24
N LEU A 241 -2.21 1.68 1.47
CA LEU A 241 -1.96 1.50 0.04
C LEU A 241 -1.94 2.83 -0.72
N TRP A 242 -2.86 3.74 -0.37
CA TRP A 242 -3.04 5.03 -1.03
C TRP A 242 -1.97 6.07 -0.69
N THR A 243 -1.57 6.17 0.58
CA THR A 243 -0.69 7.26 1.06
C THR A 243 0.79 6.96 0.90
N SER A 244 1.17 5.69 0.96
CA SER A 244 2.58 5.29 1.04
C SER A 244 2.87 3.97 0.30
N GLY A 245 1.87 3.10 0.16
CA GLY A 245 2.00 1.79 -0.46
C GLY A 245 2.03 1.79 -2.00
N PRO A 246 1.79 0.62 -2.63
CA PRO A 246 1.86 0.45 -4.07
C PRO A 246 0.98 1.39 -4.90
N LEU A 247 -0.22 1.78 -4.41
CA LEU A 247 -1.09 2.71 -5.14
C LEU A 247 -0.57 4.15 -5.10
N MET A 248 0.23 4.50 -4.09
CA MET A 248 0.99 5.75 -4.05
C MET A 248 2.05 5.75 -5.14
N VAL A 249 2.94 4.76 -5.13
CA VAL A 249 4.05 4.68 -6.10
C VAL A 249 3.54 4.57 -7.54
N THR A 250 2.50 3.77 -7.77
CA THR A 250 1.85 3.63 -9.08
C THR A 250 1.26 4.97 -9.56
N GLY A 251 0.59 5.72 -8.68
CA GLY A 251 0.04 7.02 -9.05
C GLY A 251 1.13 8.08 -9.26
N ALA A 252 2.20 8.05 -8.46
CA ALA A 252 3.38 8.88 -8.65
C ALA A 252 4.02 8.61 -10.01
N ALA A 253 4.17 7.33 -10.40
CA ALA A 253 4.71 6.93 -11.69
C ALA A 253 3.86 7.45 -12.85
N ARG A 254 2.53 7.31 -12.81
CA ARG A 254 1.65 7.87 -13.86
C ARG A 254 1.82 9.37 -14.01
N GLN A 255 1.83 10.12 -12.92
CA GLN A 255 2.01 11.58 -12.95
C GLN A 255 3.39 11.97 -13.48
N TYR A 256 4.42 11.26 -13.01
CA TYR A 256 5.78 11.48 -13.45
C TYR A 256 5.95 11.21 -14.94
N VAL A 257 5.35 10.13 -15.45
CA VAL A 257 5.29 9.83 -16.88
C VAL A 257 4.63 10.97 -17.63
N TRP A 258 3.38 11.29 -17.26
CA TRP A 258 2.56 12.29 -17.93
C TRP A 258 3.24 13.66 -18.07
N VAL A 259 3.95 14.11 -17.03
CA VAL A 259 4.66 15.41 -17.03
C VAL A 259 5.91 15.39 -17.91
N ASN A 260 6.55 14.23 -18.08
CA ASN A 260 7.81 14.08 -18.81
C ASN A 260 7.63 13.49 -20.23
N ASP A 261 6.40 13.14 -20.64
CA ASP A 261 6.07 12.46 -21.90
C ASP A 261 6.22 13.32 -23.18
N ALA A 262 6.97 14.43 -23.10
CA ALA A 262 7.35 15.25 -24.25
C ALA A 262 8.50 14.62 -25.08
N GLY A 263 8.51 13.30 -25.24
CA GLY A 263 9.47 12.56 -26.07
C GLY A 263 10.72 12.01 -25.35
N VAL A 264 10.76 12.05 -24.02
CA VAL A 264 11.86 11.46 -23.24
C VAL A 264 11.44 10.07 -22.77
N ARG A 265 12.13 9.02 -23.24
CA ARG A 265 11.99 7.68 -22.67
C ARG A 265 12.28 7.77 -21.18
N LEU A 266 11.30 7.38 -20.37
CA LEU A 266 11.48 7.30 -18.93
C LEU A 266 12.33 6.08 -18.62
N ASP A 267 13.46 6.29 -17.97
CA ASP A 267 14.35 5.21 -17.51
C ASP A 267 13.75 4.49 -16.27
N VAL A 268 12.44 4.29 -16.22
CA VAL A 268 11.73 3.55 -15.17
C VAL A 268 11.15 2.28 -15.77
N GLY A 269 11.60 1.13 -15.28
CA GLY A 269 11.14 -0.19 -15.72
C GLY A 269 10.31 -0.93 -14.68
N VAL A 270 9.56 -1.93 -15.15
CA VAL A 270 8.80 -2.87 -14.31
C VAL A 270 9.15 -4.30 -14.69
N LEU A 271 9.39 -5.16 -13.71
CA LEU A 271 9.65 -6.58 -13.96
C LEU A 271 8.38 -7.30 -14.43
N ASP A 272 8.54 -8.26 -15.34
CA ASP A 272 7.45 -9.18 -15.71
C ASP A 272 7.04 -10.05 -14.52
N GLU A 273 5.72 -10.18 -14.32
CA GLU A 273 5.12 -10.81 -13.13
C GLU A 273 5.33 -12.33 -13.06
N GLU A 274 5.25 -12.99 -14.22
CA GLU A 274 5.14 -14.45 -14.34
C GLU A 274 6.48 -15.13 -14.54
N LYS A 275 7.38 -14.55 -15.33
CA LYS A 275 8.67 -15.16 -15.70
C LYS A 275 9.82 -14.54 -14.97
N TYR A 276 10.07 -13.25 -15.20
CA TYR A 276 11.34 -12.65 -14.80
C TYR A 276 11.41 -12.40 -13.29
N ARG A 277 10.34 -11.84 -12.71
CA ARG A 277 10.27 -11.62 -11.25
C ARG A 277 10.48 -12.91 -10.46
N ARG A 278 9.94 -14.05 -10.93
CA ARG A 278 10.11 -15.36 -10.25
C ARG A 278 11.51 -15.94 -10.38
N ARG A 279 12.30 -15.52 -11.37
CA ARG A 279 13.72 -15.90 -11.50
C ARG A 279 14.61 -15.07 -10.58
N VAL A 280 14.30 -13.79 -10.42
CA VAL A 280 15.04 -12.87 -9.53
C VAL A 280 14.69 -13.09 -8.06
N LEU A 281 13.40 -13.29 -7.74
CA LEU A 281 12.87 -13.17 -6.38
C LEU A 281 11.90 -14.30 -6.00
N GLY A 282 11.99 -14.73 -4.75
CA GLY A 282 10.89 -15.35 -4.00
C GLY A 282 10.17 -14.28 -3.19
N HIS A 283 8.86 -14.39 -3.01
CA HIS A 283 8.12 -13.50 -2.11
C HIS A 283 7.14 -14.35 -1.31
N ALA A 284 7.35 -14.42 0.00
CA ALA A 284 6.33 -14.89 0.92
C ALA A 284 5.30 -13.77 1.06
N THR A 285 4.02 -14.08 0.90
CA THR A 285 2.94 -13.08 0.88
C THR A 285 3.00 -12.15 2.10
N GLY A 286 3.42 -10.90 1.87
CA GLY A 286 3.55 -9.87 2.91
C GLY A 286 2.21 -9.38 3.43
N ARG A 287 1.69 -10.08 4.45
CA ARG A 287 0.35 -9.90 5.01
C ARG A 287 0.35 -9.66 6.52
N SER A 288 1.50 -9.29 7.09
CA SER A 288 1.70 -9.22 8.55
C SER A 288 1.27 -7.92 9.21
N TRP A 289 1.00 -6.85 8.46
CA TRP A 289 0.73 -5.51 9.02
C TRP A 289 -0.75 -5.11 9.09
N HIS A 290 -1.63 -5.83 8.40
CA HIS A 290 -2.99 -5.38 8.17
C HIS A 290 -3.97 -5.82 9.26
N GLY A 291 -4.96 -4.96 9.54
CA GLY A 291 -6.06 -5.26 10.46
C GLY A 291 -7.15 -6.14 9.84
N PRO A 292 -8.29 -6.30 10.54
CA PRO A 292 -9.43 -7.09 10.06
C PRO A 292 -9.98 -6.64 8.70
N ASP A 293 -9.86 -5.35 8.39
CA ASP A 293 -10.24 -4.77 7.10
C ASP A 293 -9.34 -5.27 5.96
N GLY A 294 -8.02 -5.35 6.19
CA GLY A 294 -7.10 -5.92 5.22
C GLY A 294 -7.26 -7.43 5.06
N VAL A 295 -7.56 -8.17 6.13
CA VAL A 295 -7.92 -9.59 6.04
C VAL A 295 -9.15 -9.78 5.13
N PHE A 296 -10.19 -8.96 5.33
CA PHE A 296 -11.40 -9.01 4.49
C PHE A 296 -11.12 -8.62 3.04
N LEU A 297 -10.37 -7.53 2.80
CA LEU A 297 -10.05 -7.08 1.45
C LEU A 297 -9.15 -8.08 0.71
N ASN A 298 -8.19 -8.70 1.39
CA ASN A 298 -7.40 -9.78 0.83
C ASN A 298 -8.25 -11.01 0.51
N LEU A 299 -9.22 -11.38 1.36
CA LEU A 299 -10.17 -12.45 1.06
C LEU A 299 -11.03 -12.13 -0.18
N VAL A 300 -11.49 -10.88 -0.31
CA VAL A 300 -12.25 -10.42 -1.50
C VAL A 300 -11.38 -10.51 -2.75
N ALA A 301 -10.13 -10.07 -2.68
CA ALA A 301 -9.19 -10.09 -3.80
C ALA A 301 -8.83 -11.52 -4.22
N ASP A 302 -8.48 -12.39 -3.28
CA ASP A 302 -8.07 -13.77 -3.56
C ASP A 302 -9.26 -14.65 -3.95
N HIS A 303 -10.42 -14.41 -3.35
CA HIS A 303 -11.58 -15.29 -3.42
C HIS A 303 -12.90 -14.49 -3.49
N PRO A 304 -13.16 -13.79 -4.62
CA PRO A 304 -14.32 -12.90 -4.75
C PRO A 304 -15.65 -13.63 -4.47
N PHE A 305 -15.76 -14.89 -4.91
CA PHE A 305 -16.96 -15.70 -4.67
C PHE A 305 -17.17 -16.07 -3.19
N LYS A 306 -16.10 -16.44 -2.46
CA LYS A 306 -16.18 -16.74 -1.03
C LYS A 306 -16.55 -15.49 -0.23
N ALA A 307 -16.02 -14.32 -0.62
CA ALA A 307 -16.35 -13.07 0.03
C ALA A 307 -17.83 -12.68 -0.16
N VAL A 308 -18.40 -12.91 -1.35
CA VAL A 308 -19.84 -12.72 -1.59
C VAL A 308 -20.68 -13.63 -0.67
N LEU A 309 -20.32 -14.91 -0.53
CA LEU A 309 -21.03 -15.84 0.36
C LEU A 309 -20.98 -15.40 1.83
N VAL A 310 -19.83 -14.95 2.33
CA VAL A 310 -19.68 -14.40 3.68
C VAL A 310 -20.53 -13.15 3.86
N GLY A 311 -20.53 -12.25 2.87
CA GLY A 311 -21.35 -11.04 2.88
C GLY A 311 -22.86 -11.33 2.92
N VAL A 312 -23.33 -12.27 2.10
CA VAL A 312 -24.73 -12.71 2.08
C VAL A 312 -25.11 -13.37 3.42
N GLY A 313 -24.25 -14.22 3.97
CA GLY A 313 -24.48 -14.85 5.28
C GLY A 313 -24.62 -13.83 6.41
N ALA A 314 -23.75 -12.81 6.44
CA ALA A 314 -23.81 -11.73 7.41
C ALA A 314 -25.10 -10.89 7.27
N LEU A 315 -25.54 -10.62 6.04
CA LEU A 315 -26.79 -9.91 5.77
C LEU A 315 -28.01 -10.69 6.28
N VAL A 316 -28.07 -12.00 6.00
CA VAL A 316 -29.15 -12.89 6.43
C VAL A 316 -29.22 -12.97 7.96
N LEU A 317 -28.06 -13.11 8.63
CA LEU A 317 -27.97 -13.09 10.09
C LEU A 317 -28.44 -11.74 10.66
N GLY A 318 -28.00 -10.62 10.08
CA GLY A 318 -28.41 -9.29 10.50
C GLY A 318 -29.93 -9.07 10.38
N LEU A 319 -30.52 -9.49 9.25
CA LEU A 319 -31.97 -9.45 9.05
C LEU A 319 -32.71 -10.37 10.05
N GLY A 320 -32.15 -11.54 10.34
CA GLY A 320 -32.66 -12.48 11.34
C GLY A 320 -32.67 -11.89 12.76
N VAL A 321 -31.59 -11.20 13.16
CA VAL A 321 -31.51 -10.50 14.45
C VAL A 321 -32.52 -9.35 14.52
N VAL A 322 -32.61 -8.51 13.48
CA VAL A 322 -33.59 -7.42 13.41
C VAL A 322 -35.02 -7.95 13.51
N PHE A 323 -35.32 -9.04 12.80
CA PHE A 323 -36.62 -9.71 12.88
C PHE A 323 -36.90 -10.25 14.29
N HIS A 324 -35.93 -10.93 14.91
CA HIS A 324 -36.07 -11.47 16.25
C HIS A 324 -36.30 -10.38 17.31
N VAL A 325 -35.53 -9.29 17.23
CA VAL A 325 -35.65 -8.11 18.09
C VAL A 325 -37.03 -7.46 17.90
N ARG A 326 -37.46 -7.23 16.65
CA ARG A 326 -38.80 -6.68 16.35
C ARG A 326 -39.91 -7.58 16.89
N ARG A 327 -39.79 -8.90 16.77
CA ARG A 327 -40.75 -9.86 17.31
C ARG A 327 -40.81 -9.80 18.84
N ARG A 328 -39.66 -9.78 19.52
CA ARG A 328 -39.58 -9.66 20.99
C ARG A 328 -40.18 -8.35 21.51
N PHE A 329 -39.89 -7.22 20.87
CA PHE A 329 -40.46 -5.92 21.24
C PHE A 329 -41.95 -5.81 20.90
N GLY A 330 -42.39 -6.38 19.77
CA GLY A 330 -43.81 -6.46 19.40
C GLY A 330 -44.63 -7.31 20.38
N LEU A 331 -44.09 -8.44 20.84
CA LEU A 331 -44.70 -9.30 21.84
C LEU A 331 -44.80 -8.60 23.20
N LYS A 332 -43.76 -7.92 23.67
CA LYS A 332 -43.80 -7.12 24.90
C LYS A 332 -44.87 -6.01 24.85
N ARG A 333 -45.02 -5.34 23.70
CA ARG A 333 -46.01 -4.28 23.51
C ARG A 333 -47.45 -4.81 23.54
N ARG A 334 -47.69 -5.98 22.92
CA ARG A 334 -48.99 -6.68 22.99
C ARG A 334 -49.30 -7.16 24.41
N HIS A 335 -48.30 -7.63 25.15
CA HIS A 335 -48.49 -8.07 26.53
C HIS A 335 -48.82 -6.91 27.48
N GLN A 336 -48.19 -5.73 27.28
CA GLN A 336 -48.52 -4.51 28.04
C GLN A 336 -49.93 -3.99 27.75
N LEU A 337 -50.36 -4.02 26.47
CA LEU A 337 -51.72 -3.65 26.08
C LEU A 337 -52.79 -4.63 26.64
N ALA A 338 -52.46 -5.91 26.76
CA ALA A 338 -53.34 -6.93 27.34
C ALA A 338 -53.45 -6.84 28.88
N LEU A 339 -52.51 -6.17 29.55
CA LEU A 339 -52.48 -5.99 31.02
C LEU A 339 -53.06 -4.64 31.48
N GLY A 340 -53.62 -3.84 30.57
CA GLY A 340 -54.34 -2.60 30.91
C GLY A 340 -53.49 -1.52 31.60
N LYS A 341 -52.22 -1.37 31.22
CA LYS A 341 -51.35 -0.26 31.63
C LYS A 341 -51.12 0.75 30.53
#